data_AF-A0A4Q3ZBY4-F1
#
_entry.id   AF-A0A4Q3ZBY4-F1
#
_cell.length_a   1.000
_cell.length_b   1.000
_cell.length_c   1.000
_cell.angle_alpha   90.00
_cell.angle_beta   90.00
_cell.angle_gamma   90.00
#
_symmetry.space_group_name_H-M   'P 1'
#
loop_
_entity.id
_entity.type
_entity.pdbx_description
1 polymer ?
#
loop_
_entity_poly.entity_id
_entity_poly.type
_entity_poly.pdbx_seq_one_letter_code
_entity_poly.pdbx_strand_id
1 'polypeptide(L)'
;MPPASFRVRWCMEGQAEPGARGVKLGWYINRLRSMEPAEIIHRVVEAGRKRRSRGRHEGWQRYPAGPLPSLPGLRDAVLKADGPMRADIAQAAADVMAGRFEALGRAWPTEAVRGFPAALWRFDPVTGGEWPGPDAYTHDIDFRHDGTRGDIKYVWEINRLQQLIPLASHVALTNDPEALYAIET
;
A
#
# COMPACT_ATOMS: atom_id res chain seq x y z
N MET A 1 27.60 44.80 -22.53
CA MET A 1 27.35 43.36 -22.74
C MET A 1 25.95 43.03 -22.22
N PRO A 2 24.96 42.78 -23.08
CA PRO A 2 23.68 42.23 -22.66
C PRO A 2 23.69 40.68 -22.74
N PRO A 3 22.87 39.97 -21.93
CA PRO A 3 22.83 38.52 -21.92
C PRO A 3 22.04 37.95 -23.11
N ALA A 4 22.51 36.83 -23.64
CA ALA A 4 21.89 36.10 -24.74
C ALA A 4 20.53 35.52 -24.32
N SER A 5 19.46 35.90 -25.02
CA SER A 5 18.14 35.28 -24.90
C SER A 5 18.13 33.93 -25.61
N PHE A 6 18.00 32.84 -24.87
CA PHE A 6 17.73 31.51 -25.43
C PHE A 6 16.24 31.43 -25.80
N ARG A 7 15.93 31.49 -27.10
CA ARG A 7 14.57 31.28 -27.61
C ARG A 7 14.48 29.84 -28.12
N VAL A 8 13.91 28.94 -27.31
CA VAL A 8 13.62 27.56 -27.73
C VAL A 8 12.49 27.63 -28.76
N ARG A 9 12.85 27.40 -30.03
CA ARG A 9 11.92 27.30 -31.15
C ARG A 9 11.31 25.89 -31.11
N TRP A 10 10.10 25.78 -30.57
CA TRP A 10 9.29 24.58 -30.75
C TRP A 10 8.94 24.45 -32.23
N CYS A 11 9.54 23.46 -32.90
CA CYS A 11 9.12 23.05 -34.23
C CYS A 11 7.79 22.31 -34.08
N MET A 12 6.70 23.03 -34.30
CA MET A 12 5.39 22.45 -34.61
C MET A 12 5.50 21.86 -36.02
N GLU A 13 5.93 20.61 -36.13
CA GLU A 13 5.85 19.84 -37.37
C GLU A 13 4.91 18.67 -37.09
N GLY A 14 3.66 18.82 -37.54
CA GLY A 14 2.67 17.77 -37.50
C GLY A 14 3.13 16.59 -38.34
N GLN A 15 3.48 15.49 -37.68
CA GLN A 15 3.55 14.19 -38.32
C GLN A 15 2.27 13.42 -37.97
N ALA A 16 1.54 13.05 -39.02
CA ALA A 16 0.36 12.22 -38.92
C ALA A 16 0.73 10.88 -38.26
N GLU A 17 0.12 10.60 -37.11
CA GLU A 17 0.26 9.34 -36.36
C GLU A 17 -0.16 8.16 -37.27
N PRO A 18 0.76 7.27 -37.68
CA PRO A 18 0.38 6.05 -38.38
C PRO A 18 -0.49 5.21 -37.43
N GLY A 19 -1.67 4.81 -37.90
CA GLY A 19 -2.76 4.29 -37.08
C GLY A 19 -2.30 3.44 -35.88
N ALA A 20 -2.50 3.97 -34.67
CA ALA A 20 -2.04 3.44 -33.38
C ALA A 20 -2.36 1.95 -33.12
N ARG A 21 -3.24 1.32 -33.93
CA ARG A 21 -3.53 -0.12 -33.89
C ARG A 21 -2.44 -0.98 -34.53
N GLY A 22 -1.82 -0.55 -35.62
CA GLY A 22 -0.78 -1.31 -36.33
C GLY A 22 0.54 -1.36 -35.57
N VAL A 23 0.94 -0.23 -34.96
CA VAL A 23 2.10 -0.12 -34.07
C VAL A 23 1.96 -1.02 -32.84
N LYS A 24 0.75 -1.07 -32.26
CA LYS A 24 0.44 -1.97 -31.13
C LYS A 24 0.60 -3.44 -31.51
N LEU A 25 0.04 -3.87 -32.65
CA LEU A 25 0.10 -5.27 -33.06
C LEU A 25 1.53 -5.72 -33.37
N GLY A 26 2.31 -4.90 -34.07
CA GLY A 26 3.73 -5.17 -34.34
C GLY A 26 4.54 -5.30 -33.05
N TRP A 27 4.29 -4.43 -32.06
CA TRP A 27 4.92 -4.52 -30.75
C TRP A 27 4.57 -5.83 -30.02
N TYR A 28 3.30 -6.25 -30.02
CA TYR A 28 2.90 -7.51 -29.39
C TYR A 28 3.54 -8.72 -30.07
N ILE A 29 3.57 -8.75 -31.41
CA ILE A 29 4.21 -9.85 -32.17
C ILE A 29 5.70 -9.91 -31.86
N ASN A 30 6.39 -8.77 -31.89
CA ASN A 30 7.82 -8.71 -31.57
C ASN A 30 8.09 -9.13 -30.12
N ARG A 31 7.24 -8.72 -29.19
CA ARG A 31 7.32 -9.14 -27.78
C ARG A 31 7.11 -10.63 -27.59
N LEU A 32 6.20 -11.25 -28.34
CA LEU A 32 6.02 -12.71 -28.31
C LEU A 32 7.21 -13.44 -28.93
N ARG A 33 7.78 -12.91 -30.03
CA ARG A 33 8.98 -13.47 -30.67
C ARG A 33 10.23 -13.41 -29.79
N SER A 34 10.32 -12.42 -28.91
CA SER A 34 11.42 -12.27 -27.97
C SER A 34 11.22 -13.05 -26.66
N MET A 35 10.09 -13.74 -26.49
CA MET A 35 9.79 -14.52 -25.28
C MET A 35 10.08 -16.00 -25.50
N GLU A 36 10.59 -16.63 -24.46
CA GLU A 36 10.71 -18.09 -24.42
C GLU A 36 9.31 -18.75 -24.46
N PRO A 37 9.12 -19.86 -25.17
CA PRO A 37 7.81 -20.53 -25.26
C PRO A 37 7.21 -20.88 -23.89
N ALA A 38 8.06 -21.27 -22.93
CA ALA A 38 7.65 -21.55 -21.56
C ALA A 38 7.08 -20.30 -20.86
N GLU A 39 7.65 -19.12 -21.11
CA GLU A 39 7.15 -17.85 -20.57
C GLU A 39 5.77 -17.52 -21.16
N ILE A 40 5.56 -17.75 -22.45
CA ILE A 40 4.27 -17.51 -23.12
C ILE A 40 3.19 -18.37 -22.48
N ILE A 41 3.44 -19.68 -22.33
CA ILE A 41 2.49 -20.62 -21.69
C ILE A 41 2.18 -20.17 -20.27
N HIS A 42 3.20 -19.83 -19.48
CA HIS A 42 3.02 -19.33 -18.12
C HIS A 42 2.12 -18.08 -18.08
N ARG A 43 2.35 -17.10 -18.96
CA ARG A 43 1.55 -15.86 -19.04
C ARG A 43 0.09 -16.15 -19.40
N VAL A 44 -0.17 -17.10 -20.30
CA VAL A 44 -1.54 -17.52 -20.67
C VAL A 44 -2.25 -18.19 -19.48
N VAL A 45 -1.56 -19.10 -18.78
CA VAL A 45 -2.11 -19.76 -17.59
C VAL A 45 -2.42 -18.74 -16.49
N GLU A 46 -1.51 -17.80 -16.25
CA GLU A 46 -1.71 -16.72 -15.28
C GLU A 46 -2.89 -15.82 -15.66
N ALA A 47 -3.01 -15.41 -16.94
CA ALA A 47 -4.17 -14.65 -17.41
C ALA A 47 -5.49 -15.40 -17.18
N GLY A 48 -5.51 -16.71 -17.46
CA GLY A 48 -6.66 -17.57 -17.19
C GLY A 48 -6.99 -17.68 -15.70
N ARG A 49 -5.98 -17.83 -14.83
CA ARG A 49 -6.14 -17.86 -13.37
C ARG A 49 -6.75 -16.55 -12.86
N LYS A 50 -6.22 -15.40 -13.29
CA LYS A 50 -6.73 -14.06 -12.95
C LYS A 50 -8.15 -13.85 -13.43
N ARG A 51 -8.50 -14.32 -14.63
CA ARG A 51 -9.88 -14.16 -15.11
C ARG A 51 -10.87 -15.00 -14.29
N ARG A 52 -10.48 -16.23 -13.91
CA ARG A 52 -11.32 -17.10 -13.07
C ARG A 52 -11.47 -16.61 -11.64
N SER A 53 -10.46 -15.96 -11.06
CA SER A 53 -10.57 -15.42 -9.69
C SER A 53 -11.54 -14.24 -9.56
N ARG A 54 -11.87 -13.55 -10.66
CA ARG A 54 -12.79 -12.40 -10.63
C ARG A 54 -14.19 -12.73 -10.08
N GLY A 55 -14.64 -13.98 -10.25
CA GLY A 55 -15.92 -14.45 -9.70
C GLY A 55 -15.81 -15.17 -8.36
N ARG A 56 -14.62 -15.22 -7.74
CA ARG A 56 -14.38 -15.95 -6.49
C ARG A 56 -14.20 -14.98 -5.34
N HIS A 57 -15.33 -14.52 -4.80
CA HIS A 57 -15.37 -13.78 -3.54
C HIS A 57 -15.75 -14.74 -2.42
N GLU A 58 -14.74 -15.42 -1.86
CA GLU A 58 -14.97 -16.50 -0.89
C GLU A 58 -15.11 -15.99 0.56
N GLY A 59 -15.06 -14.67 0.76
CA GLY A 59 -15.19 -14.01 2.06
C GLY A 59 -14.01 -14.25 3.00
N TRP A 60 -13.91 -13.44 4.06
CA TRP A 60 -12.88 -13.60 5.09
C TRP A 60 -13.09 -14.87 5.94
N GLN A 61 -14.33 -15.36 6.02
CA GLN A 61 -14.72 -16.55 6.79
C GLN A 61 -14.00 -17.82 6.32
N ARG A 62 -13.52 -17.84 5.07
CA ARG A 62 -12.69 -18.94 4.54
C ARG A 62 -11.35 -19.07 5.26
N TYR A 63 -10.86 -18.00 5.87
CA TYR A 63 -9.57 -17.92 6.53
C TYR A 63 -9.78 -17.88 8.05
N PRO A 64 -10.13 -19.01 8.70
CA PRO A 64 -10.31 -19.04 10.14
C PRO A 64 -9.00 -18.65 10.83
N ALA A 65 -9.11 -17.90 11.93
CA ALA A 65 -7.97 -17.59 12.77
C ALA A 65 -7.33 -18.90 13.27
N GLY A 66 -6.06 -19.09 12.94
CA GLY A 66 -5.22 -20.17 13.45
C GLY A 66 -4.22 -19.65 14.47
N PRO A 67 -3.42 -20.55 15.07
CA PRO A 67 -2.29 -20.12 15.88
C PRO A 67 -1.37 -19.22 15.05
N LEU A 68 -1.09 -18.01 15.55
CA LEU A 68 -0.22 -17.07 14.87
C LEU A 68 1.25 -17.47 15.07
N PRO A 69 2.10 -17.35 14.03
CA PRO A 69 3.54 -17.49 14.22
C PRO A 69 4.02 -16.40 15.18
N SER A 70 4.87 -16.78 16.13
CA SER A 70 5.54 -15.84 17.03
C SER A 70 7.04 -15.83 16.75
N LEU A 71 7.64 -14.66 16.86
CA LEU A 71 9.09 -14.53 16.83
C LEU A 71 9.64 -14.96 18.19
N PRO A 72 10.48 -16.02 18.27
CA PRO A 72 11.02 -16.49 19.54
C PRO A 72 11.76 -15.39 20.29
N GLY A 73 11.48 -15.25 21.59
CA GLY A 73 12.13 -14.27 22.46
C GLY A 73 11.65 -12.82 22.33
N LEU A 74 10.83 -12.47 21.34
CA LEU A 74 10.33 -11.10 21.16
C LEU A 74 9.55 -10.62 22.39
N ARG A 75 8.62 -11.44 22.88
CA ARG A 75 7.82 -11.11 24.07
C ARG A 75 8.70 -10.94 25.31
N ASP A 76 9.65 -11.85 25.52
CA ASP A 76 10.56 -11.77 26.66
C ASP A 76 11.46 -10.55 26.59
N ALA A 77 11.91 -10.15 25.40
CA ALA A 77 12.69 -8.94 25.20
C ALA A 77 11.88 -7.68 25.57
N VAL A 78 10.62 -7.60 25.15
CA VAL A 78 9.71 -6.52 25.54
C VAL A 78 9.53 -6.51 27.06
N LEU A 79 9.22 -7.66 27.68
CA LEU A 79 9.03 -7.76 29.13
C LEU A 79 10.28 -7.40 29.95
N LYS A 80 11.48 -7.58 29.37
CA LYS A 80 12.77 -7.21 29.98
C LYS A 80 13.23 -5.78 29.65
N ALA A 81 12.42 -4.99 28.93
CA ALA A 81 12.73 -3.60 28.63
C ALA A 81 13.07 -2.82 29.91
N ASP A 82 14.10 -1.98 29.84
CA ASP A 82 14.51 -1.10 30.93
C ASP A 82 13.62 0.15 31.03
N GLY A 83 13.87 1.00 32.03
CA GLY A 83 13.05 2.19 32.28
C GLY A 83 12.92 3.11 31.06
N PRO A 84 14.03 3.51 30.39
CA PRO A 84 13.98 4.32 29.19
C PRO A 84 13.19 3.67 28.04
N MET A 85 13.45 2.40 27.72
CA MET A 85 12.74 1.71 26.64
C MET A 85 11.24 1.59 26.93
N ARG A 86 10.85 1.35 28.19
CA ARG A 86 9.43 1.33 28.59
C ARG A 86 8.77 2.69 28.41
N ALA A 87 9.47 3.79 28.71
CA ALA A 87 8.97 5.14 28.48
C ALA A 87 8.78 5.42 26.98
N ASP A 88 9.73 5.00 26.14
CA ASP A 88 9.64 5.15 24.68
C ASP A 88 8.46 4.34 24.11
N ILE A 89 8.25 3.10 24.58
CA ILE A 89 7.09 2.27 24.19
C ILE A 89 5.78 2.94 24.60
N ALA A 90 5.70 3.45 25.82
CA ALA A 90 4.50 4.12 26.31
C ALA A 90 4.19 5.41 25.52
N GLN A 91 5.22 6.19 25.19
CA GLN A 91 5.07 7.40 24.37
C GLN A 91 4.63 7.04 22.94
N ALA A 92 5.24 6.03 22.33
CA ALA A 92 4.85 5.58 21.00
C ALA A 92 3.41 5.04 20.96
N ALA A 93 2.98 4.32 21.99
CA ALA A 93 1.59 3.88 22.12
C ALA A 93 0.63 5.08 22.27
N ALA A 94 0.99 6.07 23.09
CA ALA A 94 0.21 7.30 23.22
C ALA A 94 0.13 8.11 21.91
N ASP A 95 1.20 8.14 21.12
CA ASP A 95 1.23 8.74 19.79
C ASP A 95 0.24 8.07 18.84
N VAL A 96 0.25 6.73 18.79
CA VAL A 96 -0.68 5.95 17.97
C VAL A 96 -2.13 6.16 18.42
N MET A 97 -2.41 6.08 19.73
CA MET A 97 -3.76 6.32 20.27
C MET A 97 -4.26 7.73 19.97
N ALA A 98 -3.36 8.72 19.94
CA ALA A 98 -3.69 10.07 19.56
C ALA A 98 -3.98 10.23 18.06
N GLY A 99 -3.68 9.22 17.23
CA GLY A 99 -3.81 9.22 15.77
C GLY A 99 -2.58 9.81 15.05
N ARG A 100 -1.42 9.86 15.68
CA ARG A 100 -0.18 10.32 15.05
C ARG A 100 0.44 9.18 14.24
N PHE A 101 0.55 9.37 12.94
CA PHE A 101 1.26 8.46 12.05
C PHE A 101 1.95 9.25 10.94
N GLU A 102 3.23 8.95 10.71
CA GLU A 102 4.05 9.55 9.67
C GLU A 102 4.84 8.47 8.96
N ALA A 103 4.84 8.50 7.64
CA ALA A 103 5.65 7.63 6.81
C ALA A 103 6.00 8.33 5.50
N LEU A 104 7.18 8.01 4.93
CA LEU A 104 7.65 8.58 3.67
C LEU A 104 7.63 10.13 3.65
N GLY A 105 7.95 10.76 4.79
CA GLY A 105 7.95 12.21 4.97
C GLY A 105 6.56 12.86 4.93
N ARG A 106 5.49 12.07 5.14
CA ARG A 106 4.11 12.57 5.16
C ARG A 106 3.41 12.13 6.44
N ALA A 107 2.85 13.09 7.16
CA ALA A 107 1.94 12.84 8.26
C ALA A 107 0.52 12.60 7.74
N TRP A 108 -0.16 11.62 8.31
CA TRP A 108 -1.59 11.41 8.11
C TRP A 108 -2.38 12.39 8.98
N PRO A 109 -3.55 12.87 8.51
CA PRO A 109 -4.46 13.61 9.36
C PRO A 109 -4.88 12.75 10.55
N THR A 110 -4.85 13.34 11.75
CA THR A 110 -5.08 12.62 13.00
C THR A 110 -6.45 11.95 13.05
N GLU A 111 -7.47 12.64 12.56
CA GLU A 111 -8.85 12.16 12.45
C GLU A 111 -9.02 11.00 11.46
N ALA A 112 -8.13 10.88 10.47
CA ALA A 112 -8.16 9.77 9.54
C ALA A 112 -7.59 8.48 10.16
N VAL A 113 -6.69 8.60 11.13
CA VAL A 113 -5.97 7.48 11.75
C VAL A 113 -6.59 7.03 13.07
N ARG A 114 -7.04 7.97 13.90
CA ARG A 114 -7.49 7.71 15.26
C ARG A 114 -8.60 6.66 15.29
N GLY A 115 -8.39 5.60 16.08
CA GLY A 115 -9.35 4.50 16.22
C GLY A 115 -9.46 3.60 14.98
N PHE A 116 -8.52 3.72 14.04
CA PHE A 116 -8.39 2.87 12.85
C PHE A 116 -9.70 2.66 12.06
N PRO A 117 -10.40 3.74 11.65
CA PRO A 117 -11.66 3.61 10.92
C PRO A 117 -11.44 2.87 9.59
N ALA A 118 -12.46 2.16 9.10
CA ALA A 118 -12.35 1.35 7.88
C ALA A 118 -11.86 2.12 6.63
N ALA A 119 -12.10 3.44 6.58
CA ALA A 119 -11.61 4.32 5.52
C ALA A 119 -10.08 4.48 5.51
N LEU A 120 -9.41 4.40 6.68
CA LEU A 120 -7.96 4.55 6.83
C LEU A 120 -7.19 3.62 5.89
N TRP A 121 -7.65 2.38 5.75
CA TRP A 121 -6.98 1.34 4.99
C TRP A 121 -6.86 1.63 3.49
N ARG A 122 -7.56 2.67 3.01
CA ARG A 122 -7.55 3.12 1.61
C ARG A 122 -7.20 4.59 1.47
N PHE A 123 -6.93 5.28 2.58
CA PHE A 123 -6.78 6.72 2.61
C PHE A 123 -5.39 7.17 2.12
N ASP A 124 -5.38 8.12 1.17
CA ASP A 124 -4.16 8.79 0.74
C ASP A 124 -4.02 10.16 1.44
N PRO A 125 -2.98 10.37 2.27
CA PRO A 125 -2.77 11.61 3.01
C PRO A 125 -2.32 12.78 2.14
N VAL A 126 -1.98 12.56 0.87
CA VAL A 126 -1.60 13.64 -0.05
C VAL A 126 -2.84 14.27 -0.68
N THR A 127 -3.71 13.45 -1.26
CA THR A 127 -4.93 13.94 -1.92
C THR A 127 -6.14 14.04 -0.99
N GLY A 128 -6.12 13.34 0.15
CA GLY A 128 -7.28 13.18 1.04
C GLY A 128 -8.35 12.23 0.49
N GLY A 129 -8.09 11.61 -0.67
CA GLY A 129 -8.98 10.67 -1.32
C GLY A 129 -8.79 9.23 -0.85
N GLU A 130 -9.66 8.34 -1.33
CA GLU A 130 -9.59 6.91 -1.07
C GLU A 130 -9.27 6.11 -2.33
N TRP A 131 -8.44 5.10 -2.17
CA TRP A 131 -8.20 4.06 -3.17
C TRP A 131 -9.40 3.10 -3.29
N PRO A 132 -9.56 2.38 -4.41
CA PRO A 132 -10.68 1.47 -4.61
C PRO A 132 -10.85 0.44 -3.48
N GLY A 133 -12.11 0.22 -3.10
CA GLY A 133 -12.50 -0.64 -1.98
C GLY A 133 -12.63 -2.13 -2.31
N PRO A 134 -13.20 -2.93 -1.39
CA PRO A 134 -13.35 -4.38 -1.55
C PRO A 134 -14.21 -4.78 -2.76
N ASP A 135 -15.04 -3.87 -3.26
CA ASP A 135 -15.86 -4.08 -4.46
C ASP A 135 -15.06 -4.00 -5.77
N ALA A 136 -13.81 -3.49 -5.72
CA ALA A 136 -12.93 -3.39 -6.87
C ALA A 136 -12.07 -4.66 -7.02
N TYR A 137 -12.01 -5.19 -8.24
CA TYR A 137 -11.17 -6.35 -8.52
C TYR A 137 -9.68 -5.98 -8.47
N THR A 138 -8.89 -6.68 -7.66
CA THR A 138 -7.48 -6.34 -7.37
C THR A 138 -6.61 -6.11 -8.61
N HIS A 139 -6.83 -6.87 -9.71
CA HIS A 139 -6.05 -6.70 -10.94
C HIS A 139 -6.55 -5.59 -11.88
N ASP A 140 -7.72 -5.01 -11.59
CA ASP A 140 -8.27 -3.87 -12.32
C ASP A 140 -7.86 -2.53 -11.67
N ILE A 141 -7.26 -2.56 -10.48
CA ILE A 141 -6.75 -1.36 -9.79
C ILE A 141 -5.42 -0.95 -10.44
N ASP A 142 -5.45 0.12 -11.25
CA ASP A 142 -4.25 0.71 -11.83
C ASP A 142 -3.55 1.64 -10.82
N PHE A 143 -2.60 1.09 -10.07
CA PHE A 143 -1.82 1.85 -9.10
C PHE A 143 -0.58 2.53 -9.68
N ARG A 144 -0.29 2.38 -10.99
CA ARG A 144 0.93 2.89 -11.61
C ARG A 144 0.68 4.11 -12.49
N HIS A 145 -0.45 4.16 -13.16
CA HIS A 145 -0.69 5.15 -14.22
C HIS A 145 -2.07 5.81 -14.16
N ASP A 146 -2.81 5.68 -13.05
CA ASP A 146 -4.13 6.30 -12.99
C ASP A 146 -4.08 7.84 -13.03
N GLY A 147 -2.95 8.45 -12.66
CA GLY A 147 -2.68 9.89 -12.70
C GLY A 147 -3.69 10.77 -11.95
N THR A 148 -4.63 10.15 -11.26
CA THR A 148 -5.85 10.77 -10.71
C THR A 148 -5.98 10.50 -9.23
N ARG A 149 -5.39 9.40 -8.74
CA ARG A 149 -5.22 9.12 -7.32
C ARG A 149 -3.77 9.47 -6.94
N GLY A 150 -3.52 9.65 -5.65
CA GLY A 150 -2.16 9.94 -5.17
C GLY A 150 -1.21 8.75 -5.33
N ASP A 151 -0.15 8.71 -4.52
CA ASP A 151 0.81 7.61 -4.59
C ASP A 151 0.34 6.43 -3.71
N ILE A 152 0.18 5.25 -4.32
CA ILE A 152 -0.24 4.03 -3.62
C ILE A 152 0.68 3.67 -2.44
N LYS A 153 1.95 4.11 -2.49
CA LYS A 153 2.92 3.83 -1.44
C LYS A 153 2.43 4.27 -0.07
N TYR A 154 1.74 5.41 0.03
CA TYR A 154 1.19 5.86 1.31
C TYR A 154 0.18 4.85 1.87
N VAL A 155 -0.79 4.43 1.05
CA VAL A 155 -1.75 3.39 1.46
C VAL A 155 -1.05 2.10 1.87
N TRP A 156 0.00 1.70 1.15
CA TRP A 156 0.76 0.52 1.54
C TRP A 156 1.49 0.67 2.88
N GLU A 157 2.01 1.84 3.22
CA GLU A 157 2.72 2.05 4.49
C GLU A 157 1.83 1.85 5.72
N ILE A 158 0.63 2.44 5.75
CA ILE A 158 -0.27 2.25 6.89
C ILE A 158 -0.76 0.79 7.00
N ASN A 159 -0.90 0.10 5.86
CA ASN A 159 -1.24 -1.32 5.79
C ASN A 159 -0.07 -2.25 6.16
N ARG A 160 1.12 -1.73 6.47
CA ARG A 160 2.18 -2.53 7.13
C ARG A 160 1.93 -2.73 8.62
N LEU A 161 0.93 -2.06 9.19
CA LEU A 161 0.49 -2.22 10.58
C LEU A 161 1.58 -1.92 11.62
N GLN A 162 2.55 -1.06 11.28
CA GLN A 162 3.66 -0.72 12.16
C GLN A 162 3.20 -0.03 13.46
N GLN A 163 2.08 0.69 13.40
CA GLN A 163 1.42 1.32 14.54
C GLN A 163 0.89 0.33 15.59
N LEU A 164 0.66 -0.94 15.22
CA LEU A 164 0.18 -1.95 16.17
C LEU A 164 1.30 -2.47 17.08
N ILE A 165 2.56 -2.37 16.65
CA ILE A 165 3.72 -2.84 17.43
C ILE A 165 3.83 -2.10 18.77
N PRO A 166 3.88 -0.75 18.83
CA PRO A 166 3.97 -0.04 20.11
C PRO A 166 2.74 -0.29 21.00
N LEU A 167 1.53 -0.38 20.43
CA LEU A 167 0.32 -0.73 21.20
C LEU A 167 0.46 -2.12 21.83
N ALA A 168 0.86 -3.13 21.05
CA ALA A 168 1.00 -4.50 21.54
C ALA A 168 2.12 -4.62 22.59
N SER A 169 3.24 -3.92 22.40
CA SER A 169 4.31 -3.84 23.39
C SER A 169 3.85 -3.16 24.67
N HIS A 170 3.10 -2.06 24.58
CA HIS A 170 2.53 -1.36 25.73
C HIS A 170 1.54 -2.24 26.50
N VAL A 171 0.63 -2.91 25.80
CA VAL A 171 -0.31 -3.89 26.37
C VAL A 171 0.43 -5.02 27.07
N ALA A 172 1.48 -5.57 26.47
CA ALA A 172 2.28 -6.63 27.09
C ALA A 172 2.95 -6.20 28.41
N LEU A 173 3.27 -4.91 28.55
CA LEU A 173 3.94 -4.35 29.73
C LEU A 173 2.99 -3.91 30.84
N THR A 174 1.79 -3.45 30.47
CA THR A 174 0.89 -2.71 31.37
C THR A 174 -0.50 -3.32 31.50
N ASN A 175 -0.90 -4.18 30.57
CA ASN A 175 -2.25 -4.70 30.44
C ASN A 175 -3.32 -3.59 30.28
N ASP A 176 -2.96 -2.50 29.58
CA ASP A 176 -3.83 -1.37 29.26
C ASP A 176 -5.06 -1.81 28.41
N PRO A 177 -6.29 -1.66 28.93
CA PRO A 177 -7.49 -2.11 28.24
C PRO A 177 -7.87 -1.24 27.03
N GLU A 178 -7.52 0.05 27.02
CA GLU A 178 -7.86 0.93 25.90
C GLU A 178 -6.97 0.63 24.70
N ALA A 179 -5.67 0.43 24.94
CA ALA A 179 -4.74 0.02 23.90
C ALA A 179 -5.07 -1.38 23.35
N LEU A 180 -5.48 -2.31 24.21
CA LEU A 180 -5.93 -3.64 23.79
C LEU A 180 -7.19 -3.54 22.92
N TYR A 181 -8.19 -2.78 23.37
CA TYR A 181 -9.41 -2.56 22.60
C TYR A 181 -9.12 -1.97 21.20
N ALA A 182 -8.20 -1.01 21.12
CA ALA A 182 -7.82 -0.40 19.84
C ALA A 182 -7.17 -1.39 18.86
N ILE A 183 -6.54 -2.48 19.33
CA ILE A 183 -5.94 -3.52 18.47
C ILE A 183 -7.01 -4.54 18.01
N GLU A 184 -7.99 -4.82 18.84
CA GLU A 184 -8.99 -5.88 18.60
C GLU A 184 -10.21 -5.43 17.78
N THR A 185 -10.34 -4.13 17.53
CA THR A 185 -11.47 -3.51 16.81
C THR A 185 -11.12 -3.20 15.36
#